data_AF-A0A7V2RU81-F1
#
_entry.id   AF-A0A7V2RU81-F1
#
_cell.length_a   1.000
_cell.length_b   1.000
_cell.length_c   1.000
_cell.angle_alpha   90.00
_cell.angle_beta   90.00
_cell.angle_gamma   90.00
#
_symmetry.space_group_name_H-M   'P 1'
#
loop_
_entity.id
_entity.type
_entity.pdbx_description
1 polymer ?
#
loop_
_entity_poly.entity_id
_entity_poly.type
_entity_poly.pdbx_seq_one_letter_code
_entity_poly.pdbx_strand_id
1 'polypeptide(L)'
;MAIPDYQTLMLPVLRLAAQGEITTKDLTAQLADEFSLSEGERTERLKSGQGVFRNRVSWALVYLSIAGLLERTGRGKYRITEDGRKALSLNPDRIDNRFLKRFPKYRNWREGRTDRAEPDPSDRENVVETPEERIDAAFKEYSAALERELLEKLRDISPEAFERLIIDLMAAMGYGQRGTHRHLGRSGDGGVDGLITEDALGLDKVYLQAKRYAAGNAVGRPQVQQFLGALDEHGAAKGVFVTTSRFTLDARRAEARTGRQLVLVDGEELARLMVRYRVGVRRLRRYDLERIDEDYFEQLAD
;
A
#
# COMPACT_ATOMS: atom_id res chain seq x y z
N MET A 1 -18.30 -11.66 3.75
CA MET A 1 -18.80 -10.70 4.77
C MET A 1 -17.58 -9.92 5.22
N ALA A 2 -17.66 -8.62 5.48
CA ALA A 2 -16.45 -7.87 5.87
C ALA A 2 -15.69 -8.57 7.01
N ILE A 3 -14.36 -8.72 6.87
CA ILE A 3 -13.49 -9.27 7.91
C ILE A 3 -13.80 -8.50 9.21
N PRO A 4 -14.13 -9.18 10.33
CA PRO A 4 -14.48 -8.49 11.56
C PRO A 4 -13.29 -7.68 12.09
N ASP A 5 -13.60 -6.62 12.81
CA ASP A 5 -12.61 -5.76 13.43
C ASP A 5 -12.08 -6.32 14.74
N TYR A 6 -10.95 -5.77 15.21
CA TYR A 6 -10.29 -6.29 16.40
C TYR A 6 -11.13 -6.12 17.68
N GLN A 7 -12.03 -5.13 17.75
CA GLN A 7 -12.94 -4.95 18.89
C GLN A 7 -14.06 -6.00 18.85
N THR A 8 -14.65 -6.24 17.68
CA THR A 8 -15.66 -7.30 17.48
C THR A 8 -15.12 -8.68 17.83
N LEU A 9 -13.82 -8.93 17.61
CA LEU A 9 -13.17 -10.19 17.98
C LEU A 9 -12.92 -10.35 19.48
N MET A 10 -12.91 -9.30 20.30
CA MET A 10 -12.48 -9.40 21.71
C MET A 10 -13.35 -10.35 22.55
N LEU A 11 -14.67 -10.33 22.38
CA LEU A 11 -15.56 -11.23 23.13
C LEU A 11 -15.39 -12.70 22.70
N PRO A 12 -15.45 -13.05 21.40
CA PRO A 12 -15.13 -14.41 20.92
C PRO A 12 -13.74 -14.90 21.37
N VAL A 13 -12.70 -14.06 21.26
CA VAL A 13 -11.34 -14.38 21.74
C VAL A 13 -11.36 -14.78 23.21
N LEU A 14 -12.01 -13.98 24.06
CA LEU A 14 -12.07 -14.23 25.49
C LEU A 14 -12.88 -15.50 25.82
N ARG A 15 -13.97 -15.77 25.09
CA ARG A 15 -14.78 -16.98 25.22
C ARG A 15 -13.99 -18.25 24.88
N LEU A 16 -13.22 -18.24 23.78
CA LEU A 16 -12.38 -19.37 23.40
C LEU A 16 -11.27 -19.63 24.44
N ALA A 17 -10.63 -18.56 24.92
CA ALA A 17 -9.61 -18.66 25.98
C ALA A 17 -10.17 -19.12 27.35
N ALA A 18 -11.49 -19.07 27.54
CA ALA A 18 -12.14 -19.59 28.76
C ALA A 18 -12.25 -21.12 28.78
N GLN A 19 -12.18 -21.77 27.61
CA GLN A 19 -12.25 -23.22 27.48
C GLN A 19 -10.93 -23.92 27.84
N GLY A 20 -9.83 -23.18 27.83
CA GLY A 20 -8.50 -23.68 28.10
C GLY A 20 -7.42 -22.75 27.56
N GLU A 21 -6.16 -23.12 27.79
CA GLU A 21 -5.04 -22.43 27.15
C GLU A 21 -5.15 -22.59 25.63
N ILE A 22 -4.99 -21.49 24.89
CA ILE A 22 -5.19 -21.46 23.44
C ILE A 22 -4.04 -20.74 22.73
N THR A 23 -3.69 -21.24 21.55
CA THR A 23 -2.66 -20.62 20.71
C THR A 23 -3.28 -19.58 19.79
N THR A 24 -2.49 -18.57 19.39
CA THR A 24 -2.91 -17.56 18.40
C THR A 24 -3.31 -18.20 17.07
N LYS A 25 -2.64 -19.30 16.70
CA LYS A 25 -2.91 -20.05 15.46
C LYS A 25 -4.30 -20.69 15.52
N ASP A 26 -4.60 -21.43 16.59
CA ASP A 26 -5.87 -22.13 16.76
C ASP A 26 -7.01 -21.12 16.92
N LEU A 27 -6.77 -20.06 17.68
CA LEU A 27 -7.74 -18.98 17.87
C LEU A 27 -8.05 -18.27 16.53
N THR A 28 -7.05 -18.03 15.69
CA THR A 28 -7.28 -17.48 14.34
C THR A 28 -8.08 -18.45 13.47
N ALA A 29 -7.79 -19.75 13.51
CA ALA A 29 -8.52 -20.74 12.70
C ALA A 29 -10.00 -20.84 13.13
N GLN A 30 -10.24 -21.00 14.43
CA GLN A 30 -11.59 -21.15 14.99
C GLN A 30 -12.45 -19.91 14.76
N LEU A 31 -11.88 -18.70 14.95
CA LEU A 31 -12.61 -17.47 14.68
C LEU A 31 -12.86 -17.25 13.18
N ALA A 32 -11.97 -17.70 12.29
CA ALA A 32 -12.23 -17.63 10.86
C ALA A 32 -13.42 -18.52 10.45
N ASP A 33 -13.60 -19.66 11.11
CA ASP A 33 -14.73 -20.56 10.91
C ASP A 33 -16.01 -19.97 11.54
N GLU A 34 -15.95 -19.46 12.78
CA GLU A 34 -17.09 -18.84 13.47
C GLU A 34 -17.68 -17.66 12.67
N PHE A 35 -16.82 -16.82 12.07
CA PHE A 35 -17.24 -15.69 11.24
C PHE A 35 -17.45 -16.06 9.76
N SER A 36 -17.36 -17.33 9.39
CA SER A 36 -17.57 -17.83 8.02
C SER A 36 -16.74 -17.09 6.95
N LEU A 37 -15.46 -16.86 7.23
CA LEU A 37 -14.56 -16.15 6.30
C LEU A 37 -14.26 -17.00 5.07
N SER A 38 -14.36 -16.38 3.89
CA SER A 38 -13.95 -16.95 2.61
C SER A 38 -12.43 -17.15 2.51
N GLU A 39 -11.97 -17.94 1.55
CA GLU A 39 -10.53 -18.16 1.31
C GLU A 39 -9.80 -16.85 0.98
N GLY A 40 -10.43 -15.96 0.20
CA GLY A 40 -9.89 -14.62 -0.08
C GLY A 40 -9.71 -13.79 1.18
N GLU A 41 -10.72 -13.76 2.06
CA GLU A 41 -10.67 -13.03 3.34
C GLU A 41 -9.63 -13.62 4.31
N ARG A 42 -9.44 -14.95 4.30
CA ARG A 42 -8.41 -15.63 5.11
C ARG A 42 -6.98 -15.35 4.64
N THR A 43 -6.81 -15.09 3.34
CA THR A 43 -5.49 -14.89 2.71
C THR A 43 -5.13 -13.41 2.50
N GLU A 44 -6.06 -12.49 2.76
CA GLU A 44 -5.86 -11.05 2.63
C GLU A 44 -4.65 -10.58 3.46
N ARG A 45 -3.81 -9.72 2.86
CA ARG A 45 -2.55 -9.24 3.45
C ARG A 45 -2.52 -7.72 3.61
N LEU A 46 -1.94 -7.27 4.71
CA LEU A 46 -1.46 -5.90 4.91
C LEU A 46 -0.23 -5.62 4.05
N LYS A 47 0.17 -4.35 3.92
CA LYS A 47 1.40 -3.97 3.19
C LYS A 47 2.67 -4.54 3.82
N SER A 48 2.64 -4.82 5.12
CA SER A 48 3.72 -5.52 5.84
C SER A 48 3.84 -7.00 5.47
N GLY A 49 2.91 -7.55 4.67
CA GLY A 49 2.84 -8.98 4.34
C GLY A 49 2.14 -9.83 5.41
N GLN A 50 1.72 -9.25 6.53
CA GLN A 50 0.92 -9.95 7.54
C GLN A 50 -0.50 -10.20 7.05
N GLY A 51 -1.14 -11.29 7.52
CA GLY A 51 -2.56 -11.53 7.24
C GLY A 51 -3.45 -10.55 8.01
N VAL A 52 -4.41 -9.91 7.33
CA VAL A 52 -5.32 -8.90 7.93
C VAL A 52 -6.05 -9.48 9.12
N PHE A 53 -6.72 -10.63 8.94
CA PHE A 53 -7.49 -11.25 10.01
C PHE A 53 -6.62 -11.67 11.20
N ARG A 54 -5.46 -12.29 10.93
CA ARG A 54 -4.48 -12.66 11.98
C ARG A 54 -3.96 -11.44 12.74
N ASN A 55 -3.73 -10.32 12.06
CA ASN A 55 -3.30 -9.06 12.68
C ASN A 55 -4.39 -8.54 13.64
N ARG A 56 -5.66 -8.51 13.20
CA ARG A 56 -6.79 -8.09 14.04
C ARG A 56 -7.01 -8.99 15.25
N VAL A 57 -6.89 -10.32 15.08
CA VAL A 57 -6.88 -11.27 16.20
C VAL A 57 -5.75 -10.95 17.19
N SER A 58 -4.55 -10.68 16.69
CA SER A 58 -3.39 -10.33 17.53
C SER A 58 -3.63 -9.04 18.33
N TRP A 59 -4.28 -8.05 17.73
CA TRP A 59 -4.65 -6.81 18.43
C TRP A 59 -5.74 -7.01 19.48
N ALA A 60 -6.73 -7.88 19.23
CA ALA A 60 -7.70 -8.26 20.24
C ALA A 60 -7.01 -8.87 21.47
N LEU A 61 -6.07 -9.80 21.25
CA LEU A 61 -5.25 -10.41 22.31
C LEU A 61 -4.46 -9.35 23.10
N VAL A 62 -3.75 -8.44 22.41
CA VAL A 62 -2.98 -7.36 23.04
C VAL A 62 -3.85 -6.51 23.96
N TYR A 63 -5.00 -6.05 23.49
CA TYR A 63 -5.87 -5.16 24.26
C TYR A 63 -6.50 -5.87 25.46
N LEU A 64 -6.93 -7.12 25.31
CA LEU A 64 -7.42 -7.96 26.40
C LEU A 64 -6.32 -8.21 27.45
N SER A 65 -5.07 -8.43 27.03
CA SER A 65 -3.94 -8.60 27.94
C SER A 65 -3.58 -7.32 28.69
N ILE A 66 -3.59 -6.16 28.02
CA ILE A 66 -3.39 -4.86 28.67
C ILE A 66 -4.48 -4.61 29.73
N ALA A 67 -5.73 -4.98 29.44
CA ALA A 67 -6.82 -4.89 30.41
C ALA A 67 -6.73 -5.92 31.54
N GLY A 68 -5.81 -6.90 31.44
CA GLY A 68 -5.61 -7.96 32.43
C GLY A 68 -6.63 -9.09 32.34
N LEU A 69 -7.40 -9.19 31.25
CA LEU A 69 -8.40 -10.25 31.04
C LEU A 69 -7.80 -11.54 30.48
N LEU A 70 -6.65 -11.42 29.82
CA LEU A 70 -5.83 -12.52 29.33
C LEU A 70 -4.40 -12.39 29.86
N GLU A 71 -3.78 -13.53 30.13
CA GLU A 71 -2.34 -13.62 30.37
C GLU A 71 -1.68 -14.46 29.26
N ARG A 72 -0.44 -14.11 28.95
CA ARG A 72 0.39 -14.87 28.01
C ARG A 72 1.16 -15.93 28.81
N THR A 73 1.03 -17.19 28.42
CA THR A 73 1.64 -18.34 29.12
C THR A 73 2.81 -18.96 28.35
N GLY A 74 3.06 -18.50 27.12
CA GLY A 74 4.15 -18.94 26.26
C GLY A 74 4.06 -18.28 24.87
N ARG A 75 4.90 -18.69 23.91
CA ARG A 75 4.92 -18.08 22.58
C ARG A 75 3.56 -18.24 21.87
N GLY A 76 2.90 -17.10 21.68
CA GLY A 76 1.56 -17.05 21.11
C GLY A 76 0.49 -17.85 21.87
N LYS A 77 0.75 -18.25 23.13
CA LYS A 77 -0.18 -18.99 23.99
C LYS A 77 -0.80 -18.06 25.03
N TYR A 78 -2.11 -18.16 25.19
CA TYR A 78 -2.89 -17.29 26.06
C TYR A 78 -3.83 -18.10 26.94
N ARG A 79 -4.10 -17.58 28.14
CA ARG A 79 -5.06 -18.11 29.10
C ARG A 79 -5.92 -16.99 29.66
N ILE A 80 -7.19 -17.29 29.93
CA ILE A 80 -8.06 -16.35 30.64
C ILE A 80 -7.63 -16.17 32.11
N THR A 81 -7.64 -14.94 32.58
CA THR A 81 -7.40 -14.61 33.99
C THR A 81 -8.69 -14.70 34.80
N GLU A 82 -8.59 -14.56 36.13
CA GLU A 82 -9.77 -14.50 36.99
C GLU A 82 -10.66 -13.28 36.69
N ASP A 83 -10.06 -12.12 36.40
CA ASP A 83 -10.80 -10.93 35.98
C ASP A 83 -11.47 -11.14 34.61
N GLY A 84 -10.82 -11.88 33.70
CA GLY A 84 -11.43 -12.29 32.43
C GLY A 84 -12.67 -13.19 32.62
N ARG A 85 -12.60 -14.17 33.54
CA ARG A 85 -13.76 -15.02 33.88
C ARG A 85 -14.90 -14.21 34.48
N LYS A 86 -14.60 -13.30 35.40
CA LYS A 86 -15.58 -12.37 35.97
C LYS A 86 -16.22 -11.51 34.88
N ALA A 87 -15.42 -10.98 33.95
CA ALA A 87 -15.93 -10.20 32.83
C ALA A 87 -16.91 -10.99 31.95
N LEU A 88 -16.64 -12.27 31.67
CA LEU A 88 -17.56 -13.15 30.94
C LEU A 88 -18.82 -13.51 31.74
N SER A 89 -18.72 -13.65 33.07
CA SER A 89 -19.88 -13.97 33.92
C SER A 89 -20.95 -12.88 33.94
N LEU A 90 -20.59 -11.64 33.58
CA LEU A 90 -21.53 -10.55 33.37
C LEU A 90 -22.38 -10.71 32.10
N ASN A 91 -22.12 -11.75 31.31
CA ASN A 91 -22.74 -12.05 30.02
C ASN A 91 -22.83 -10.82 29.10
N PRO A 92 -21.69 -10.16 28.79
CA PRO A 92 -21.72 -8.97 27.96
C PRO A 92 -22.10 -9.33 26.52
N ASP A 93 -22.97 -8.52 25.91
CA ASP A 93 -23.27 -8.63 24.47
C ASP A 93 -22.06 -8.28 23.60
N ARG A 94 -21.16 -7.44 24.12
CA ARG A 94 -19.92 -7.02 23.46
C ARG A 94 -18.82 -6.71 24.48
N ILE A 95 -17.59 -7.07 24.14
CA ILE A 95 -16.39 -6.55 24.78
C ILE A 95 -15.68 -5.72 23.71
N ASP A 96 -15.44 -4.45 24.01
CA ASP A 96 -14.79 -3.49 23.12
C ASP A 96 -13.92 -2.53 23.92
N ASN A 97 -13.29 -1.56 23.26
CA ASN A 97 -12.45 -0.57 23.91
C ASN A 97 -13.16 0.24 25.00
N ARG A 98 -14.48 0.40 24.94
CA ARG A 98 -15.31 1.10 25.92
C ARG A 98 -15.54 0.21 27.14
N PHE A 99 -15.83 -1.08 26.93
CA PHE A 99 -15.90 -2.08 28.00
C PHE A 99 -14.57 -2.17 28.76
N LEU A 100 -13.44 -2.18 28.05
CA LEU A 100 -12.11 -2.30 28.66
C LEU A 100 -11.75 -1.11 29.58
N LYS A 101 -12.36 0.07 29.42
CA LYS A 101 -12.15 1.24 30.32
C LYS A 101 -12.54 0.95 31.78
N ARG A 102 -13.32 -0.09 32.05
CA ARG A 102 -13.69 -0.49 33.41
C ARG A 102 -12.50 -1.06 34.21
N PHE A 103 -11.45 -1.52 33.52
CA PHE A 103 -10.30 -2.17 34.16
C PHE A 103 -9.19 -1.15 34.47
N PRO A 104 -8.69 -1.06 35.72
CA PRO A 104 -7.64 -0.11 36.09
C PRO A 104 -6.36 -0.22 35.25
N LYS A 105 -5.91 -1.44 34.93
CA LYS A 105 -4.72 -1.67 34.09
C LYS A 105 -4.84 -1.00 32.72
N TYR A 106 -6.02 -1.08 32.11
CA TYR A 106 -6.30 -0.47 30.81
C TYR A 106 -6.37 1.06 30.88
N ARG A 107 -7.00 1.62 31.93
CA ARG A 107 -7.06 3.06 32.15
C ARG A 107 -5.66 3.65 32.33
N ASN A 108 -4.86 3.08 33.21
CA ASN A 108 -3.49 3.54 33.48
C ASN A 108 -2.61 3.50 32.22
N TRP A 109 -2.73 2.44 31.41
CA TRP A 109 -2.02 2.34 30.13
C TRP A 109 -2.43 3.43 29.13
N ARG A 110 -3.70 3.88 29.16
CA ARG A 110 -4.17 5.00 28.33
C ARG A 110 -3.73 6.36 28.88
N GLU A 111 -3.87 6.59 30.18
CA GLU A 111 -3.56 7.86 30.84
C GLU A 111 -2.04 8.14 30.87
N GLY A 112 -1.20 7.10 30.92
CA GLY A 112 0.26 7.23 30.78
C GLY A 112 0.74 7.70 29.39
N ARG A 113 -0.17 7.96 28.44
CA ARG A 113 0.13 8.49 27.10
C ARG A 113 -0.29 9.96 26.90
N THR A 114 -1.03 10.55 27.84
CA THR A 114 -1.63 11.88 27.68
C THR A 114 -0.80 12.99 28.34
N ASP A 115 0.36 13.32 27.74
CA ASP A 115 1.08 14.58 28.02
C ASP A 115 0.87 15.64 26.91
N ARG A 116 -0.03 15.38 25.94
CA ARG A 116 -0.41 16.37 24.91
C ARG A 116 -1.91 16.36 24.70
N ALA A 117 -2.49 17.56 24.61
CA ALA A 117 -3.90 17.81 24.35
C ALA A 117 -4.39 16.94 23.19
N GLU A 118 -5.23 15.95 23.51
CA GLU A 118 -5.85 15.08 22.52
C GLU A 118 -7.26 15.58 22.18
N PRO A 119 -7.72 15.35 20.94
CA PRO A 119 -9.08 15.66 20.53
C PRO A 119 -10.09 14.70 21.16
N ASP A 120 -11.32 15.19 21.32
CA ASP A 120 -12.60 14.47 21.29
C ASP A 120 -12.57 12.99 21.76
N PRO A 121 -12.60 12.58 23.05
CA PRO A 121 -12.70 11.17 23.42
C PRO A 121 -13.80 10.36 22.73
N SER A 122 -14.85 10.99 22.16
CA SER A 122 -15.90 10.31 21.38
C SER A 122 -15.43 9.71 20.06
N ASP A 123 -14.45 10.31 19.37
CA ASP A 123 -14.04 9.89 18.01
C ASP A 123 -13.23 8.58 18.00
N ARG A 124 -12.66 8.22 19.16
CA ARG A 124 -11.78 7.05 19.29
C ARG A 124 -12.51 5.75 19.64
N GLU A 125 -13.79 5.84 19.99
CA GLU A 125 -14.60 4.66 20.34
C GLU A 125 -15.08 3.90 19.09
N ASN A 126 -15.18 4.60 17.95
CA ASN A 126 -15.56 4.02 16.66
C ASN A 126 -14.35 3.60 15.80
N VAL A 127 -13.15 3.51 16.38
CA VAL A 127 -11.95 3.10 15.63
C VAL A 127 -11.95 1.58 15.49
N VAL A 128 -12.36 1.14 14.31
CA VAL A 128 -12.47 -0.27 13.91
C VAL A 128 -11.11 -0.81 13.42
N GLU A 129 -10.28 0.07 12.88
CA GLU A 129 -8.97 -0.26 12.31
C GLU A 129 -7.89 -0.45 13.39
N THR A 130 -6.97 -1.38 13.15
CA THR A 130 -5.77 -1.51 13.97
C THR A 130 -4.85 -0.29 13.78
N PRO A 131 -3.93 0.01 14.73
CA PRO A 131 -2.97 1.09 14.55
C PRO A 131 -2.15 1.00 13.26
N GLU A 132 -1.78 -0.21 12.84
CA GLU A 132 -1.05 -0.46 11.59
C GLU A 132 -1.91 -0.13 10.36
N GLU A 133 -3.17 -0.58 10.34
CA GLU A 133 -4.13 -0.26 9.27
C GLU A 133 -4.34 1.27 9.13
N ARG A 134 -4.41 1.99 10.25
CA ARG A 134 -4.54 3.47 10.26
C ARG A 134 -3.32 4.17 9.68
N ILE A 135 -2.11 3.68 10.00
CA ILE A 135 -0.87 4.21 9.41
C ILE A 135 -0.86 3.95 7.90
N ASP A 136 -1.24 2.74 7.48
CA ASP A 136 -1.33 2.38 6.07
C ASP A 136 -2.35 3.24 5.31
N ALA A 137 -3.51 3.49 5.91
CA ALA A 137 -4.56 4.35 5.36
C ALA A 137 -4.08 5.80 5.21
N ALA A 138 -3.52 6.38 6.28
CA ALA A 138 -2.96 7.73 6.25
C ALA A 138 -1.83 7.86 5.22
N PHE A 139 -0.97 6.84 5.09
CA PHE A 139 0.08 6.82 4.08
C PHE A 139 -0.48 6.75 2.66
N LYS A 140 -1.53 5.94 2.41
CA LYS A 140 -2.21 5.86 1.10
C LYS A 140 -2.84 7.21 0.73
N GLU A 141 -3.52 7.84 1.68
CA GLU A 141 -4.14 9.15 1.48
C GLU A 141 -3.09 10.22 1.14
N TYR A 142 -2.00 10.30 1.92
CA TYR A 142 -0.89 11.20 1.66
C TYR A 142 -0.25 10.96 0.29
N SER A 143 -0.03 9.69 -0.07
CA SER A 143 0.56 9.32 -1.36
C SER A 143 -0.35 9.75 -2.53
N ALA A 144 -1.66 9.50 -2.44
CA ALA A 144 -2.61 9.92 -3.46
C ALA A 144 -2.74 11.44 -3.58
N ALA A 145 -2.62 12.18 -2.47
CA ALA A 145 -2.54 13.64 -2.50
C ALA A 145 -1.26 14.12 -3.19
N LEU A 146 -0.10 13.54 -2.86
CA LEU A 146 1.18 13.85 -3.47
C LEU A 146 1.21 13.55 -4.97
N GLU A 147 0.70 12.38 -5.40
CA GLU A 147 0.62 11.99 -6.81
C GLU A 147 -0.23 12.98 -7.62
N ARG A 148 -1.35 13.45 -7.06
CA ARG A 148 -2.19 14.48 -7.68
C ARG A 148 -1.46 15.82 -7.81
N GLU A 149 -0.83 16.28 -6.72
CA GLU A 149 -0.05 17.53 -6.74
C GLU A 149 1.09 17.45 -7.76
N LEU A 150 1.79 16.32 -7.82
CA LEU A 150 2.86 16.09 -8.77
C LEU A 150 2.35 16.14 -10.21
N LEU A 151 1.22 15.50 -10.50
CA LEU A 151 0.63 15.50 -11.84
C LEU A 151 0.21 16.90 -12.31
N GLU A 152 -0.31 17.75 -11.42
CA GLU A 152 -0.57 19.16 -11.77
C GLU A 152 0.73 19.91 -12.08
N LYS A 153 1.79 19.74 -11.27
CA LYS A 153 3.11 20.33 -11.57
C LYS A 153 3.66 19.88 -12.92
N LEU A 154 3.46 18.62 -13.31
CA LEU A 154 3.87 18.11 -14.62
C LEU A 154 3.11 18.76 -15.79
N ARG A 155 1.89 19.24 -15.55
CA ARG A 155 1.11 19.98 -16.55
C ARG A 155 1.56 21.42 -16.65
N ASP A 156 2.20 21.99 -15.63
CA ASP A 156 2.64 23.39 -15.64
C ASP A 156 4.02 23.59 -16.29
N ILE A 157 4.82 22.53 -16.41
CA ILE A 157 6.13 22.61 -17.08
C ILE A 157 6.02 22.65 -18.61
N SER A 158 7.06 23.11 -19.28
CA SER A 158 7.09 23.14 -20.76
C SER A 158 7.13 21.73 -21.36
N PRO A 159 6.65 21.52 -22.60
CA PRO A 159 6.75 20.23 -23.29
C PRO A 159 8.18 19.67 -23.31
N GLU A 160 9.18 20.49 -23.58
CA GLU A 160 10.59 20.07 -23.65
C GLU A 160 11.13 19.69 -22.26
N ALA A 161 10.67 20.38 -21.21
CA ALA A 161 11.00 20.01 -19.83
C ALA A 161 10.35 18.68 -19.44
N PHE A 162 9.12 18.43 -19.91
CA PHE A 162 8.44 17.16 -19.71
C PHE A 162 9.16 15.99 -20.40
N GLU A 163 9.59 16.18 -21.64
CA GLU A 163 10.38 15.17 -22.37
C GLU A 163 11.68 14.79 -21.64
N ARG A 164 12.43 15.79 -21.15
CA ARG A 164 13.63 15.57 -20.32
C ARG A 164 13.30 14.82 -19.04
N LEU A 165 12.21 15.19 -18.37
CA LEU A 165 11.77 14.53 -17.14
C LEU A 165 11.43 13.05 -17.37
N ILE A 166 10.82 12.70 -18.51
CA ILE A 166 10.56 11.30 -18.86
C ILE A 166 11.87 10.53 -19.05
N ILE A 167 12.87 11.14 -19.68
CA ILE A 167 14.21 10.53 -19.81
C ILE A 167 14.84 10.28 -18.43
N ASP A 168 14.78 11.26 -17.53
CA ASP A 168 15.27 11.13 -16.16
C ASP A 168 14.55 10.02 -15.38
N LEU A 169 13.22 9.91 -15.57
CA LEU A 169 12.43 8.83 -14.99
C LEU A 169 12.86 7.45 -15.49
N MET A 170 13.03 7.29 -16.81
CA MET A 170 13.49 6.03 -17.38
C MET A 170 14.88 5.64 -16.86
N ALA A 171 15.80 6.61 -16.73
CA ALA A 171 17.11 6.39 -16.12
C ALA A 171 17.00 5.94 -14.65
N ALA A 172 16.16 6.61 -13.85
CA ALA A 172 15.92 6.24 -12.45
C ALA A 172 15.26 4.86 -12.29
N MET A 173 14.51 4.42 -13.29
CA MET A 173 13.93 3.08 -13.41
C MET A 173 14.96 2.01 -13.81
N GLY A 174 16.17 2.42 -14.18
CA GLY A 174 17.25 1.52 -14.60
C GLY A 174 17.24 1.16 -16.09
N TYR A 175 16.48 1.87 -16.93
CA TYR A 175 16.53 1.69 -18.37
C TYR A 175 17.75 2.38 -18.95
N GLY A 176 18.59 1.62 -19.67
CA GLY A 176 19.77 2.13 -20.34
C GLY A 176 21.00 2.29 -19.45
N GLN A 177 22.15 2.53 -20.10
CA GLN A 177 23.42 2.80 -19.44
C GLN A 177 23.70 4.31 -19.39
N ARG A 178 24.66 4.74 -18.56
CA ARG A 178 25.07 6.15 -18.51
C ARG A 178 25.47 6.65 -19.90
N GLY A 179 24.81 7.70 -20.37
CA GLY A 179 25.06 8.32 -21.68
C GLY A 179 24.32 7.68 -22.86
N THR A 180 23.47 6.68 -22.64
CA THR A 180 22.64 6.09 -23.72
C THR A 180 21.29 6.78 -23.89
N HIS A 181 20.98 7.76 -23.06
CA HIS A 181 19.78 8.58 -23.17
C HIS A 181 20.01 9.72 -24.15
N ARG A 182 19.23 9.74 -25.23
CA ARG A 182 19.28 10.81 -26.23
C ARG A 182 17.92 11.48 -26.33
N HIS A 183 17.91 12.79 -26.12
CA HIS A 183 16.79 13.63 -26.49
C HIS A 183 16.86 13.89 -28.00
N LEU A 184 15.79 13.55 -28.71
CA LEU A 184 15.74 13.65 -30.18
C LEU A 184 14.93 14.86 -30.65
N GLY A 185 14.46 15.72 -29.72
CA GLY A 185 13.37 16.69 -29.92
C GLY A 185 13.59 17.84 -30.91
N ARG A 186 13.92 17.55 -32.17
CA ARG A 186 13.74 18.46 -33.29
C ARG A 186 12.37 18.20 -33.94
N SER A 187 11.64 19.27 -34.20
CA SER A 187 10.41 19.22 -34.98
C SER A 187 10.70 18.66 -36.37
N GLY A 188 10.23 17.44 -36.63
CA GLY A 188 10.46 16.72 -37.90
C GLY A 188 10.66 15.21 -37.76
N ASP A 189 10.99 14.72 -36.57
CA ASP A 189 11.42 13.33 -36.35
C ASP A 189 10.26 12.33 -36.14
N GLY A 190 9.18 12.47 -36.92
CA GLY A 190 8.14 11.43 -37.06
C GLY A 190 7.26 11.14 -35.84
N GLY A 191 7.50 11.77 -34.68
CA GLY A 191 6.77 11.49 -33.44
C GLY A 191 7.60 10.75 -32.38
N VAL A 192 8.92 10.87 -32.39
CA VAL A 192 9.78 10.37 -31.30
C VAL A 192 10.40 11.55 -30.56
N ASP A 193 10.30 11.56 -29.23
CA ASP A 193 10.85 12.61 -28.37
C ASP A 193 12.17 12.17 -27.70
N GLY A 194 12.42 10.86 -27.56
CA GLY A 194 13.65 10.32 -26.99
C GLY A 194 13.99 8.90 -27.41
N LEU A 195 15.26 8.53 -27.19
CA LEU A 195 15.81 7.20 -27.46
C LEU A 195 16.68 6.76 -26.28
N ILE A 196 16.47 5.53 -25.83
CA ILE A 196 17.29 4.86 -24.82
C ILE A 196 17.87 3.59 -25.43
N THR A 197 19.16 3.37 -25.26
CA THR A 197 19.79 2.09 -25.54
C THR A 197 19.99 1.31 -24.25
N GLU A 198 19.46 0.08 -24.19
CA GLU A 198 19.52 -0.81 -23.03
C GLU A 198 20.85 -1.58 -22.92
N ASP A 199 21.54 -1.79 -24.04
CA ASP A 199 22.84 -2.48 -24.11
C ASP A 199 24.00 -1.55 -24.51
N ALA A 200 25.23 -2.01 -24.29
CA ALA A 200 26.43 -1.23 -24.60
C ALA A 200 26.70 -1.08 -26.11
N LEU A 201 26.16 -1.97 -26.95
CA LEU A 201 26.44 -2.03 -28.38
C LEU A 201 25.41 -1.30 -29.24
N GLY A 202 24.29 -0.83 -28.68
CA GLY A 202 23.30 -0.08 -29.47
C GLY A 202 22.18 -0.92 -30.07
N LEU A 203 22.06 -2.20 -29.71
CA LEU A 203 21.18 -3.16 -30.39
C LEU A 203 19.74 -3.10 -29.86
N ASP A 204 19.58 -3.00 -28.54
CA ASP A 204 18.30 -2.89 -27.85
C ASP A 204 17.94 -1.43 -27.63
N LYS A 205 17.06 -0.93 -28.49
CA LYS A 205 16.59 0.46 -28.48
C LYS A 205 15.15 0.55 -28.00
N VAL A 206 14.91 1.46 -27.05
CA VAL A 206 13.57 1.86 -26.58
C VAL A 206 13.32 3.29 -27.00
N TYR A 207 12.27 3.49 -27.79
CA TYR A 207 11.86 4.80 -28.27
C TYR A 207 10.79 5.39 -27.34
N LEU A 208 10.86 6.69 -27.10
CA LEU A 208 9.99 7.40 -26.18
C LEU A 208 9.17 8.47 -26.92
N GLN A 209 7.90 8.55 -26.57
CA GLN A 209 7.03 9.67 -26.89
C GLN A 209 6.44 10.20 -25.58
N ALA A 210 6.54 11.50 -25.35
CA ALA A 210 6.04 12.19 -24.17
C ALA A 210 5.10 13.34 -24.60
N LYS A 211 3.81 13.23 -24.26
CA LYS A 211 2.82 14.29 -24.55
C LYS A 211 2.23 14.89 -23.29
N ARG A 212 2.59 16.14 -23.02
CA ARG A 212 1.99 16.96 -21.96
C ARG A 212 0.64 17.51 -22.42
N TYR A 213 -0.45 16.91 -21.94
CA TYR A 213 -1.83 17.32 -22.20
C TYR A 213 -2.58 17.63 -20.90
N ALA A 214 -3.58 18.53 -21.00
CA ALA A 214 -4.52 18.78 -19.91
C ALA A 214 -5.37 17.54 -19.61
N ALA A 215 -5.88 17.41 -18.38
CA ALA A 215 -6.63 16.24 -17.90
C ALA A 215 -7.84 15.85 -18.79
N GLY A 216 -8.48 16.84 -19.43
CA GLY A 216 -9.62 16.63 -20.34
C GLY A 216 -9.25 16.07 -21.72
N ASN A 217 -7.99 16.19 -22.12
CA ASN A 217 -7.52 15.91 -23.48
C ASN A 217 -6.92 14.51 -23.53
N ALA A 218 -7.79 13.50 -23.67
CA ALA A 218 -7.36 12.10 -23.73
C ALA A 218 -6.59 11.80 -25.03
N VAL A 219 -5.56 10.96 -24.93
CA VAL A 219 -4.80 10.46 -26.08
C VAL A 219 -5.59 9.34 -26.75
N GLY A 220 -5.92 9.52 -28.02
CA GLY A 220 -6.72 8.60 -28.81
C GLY A 220 -5.89 7.62 -29.63
N ARG A 221 -6.60 6.71 -30.30
CA ARG A 221 -6.02 5.74 -31.25
C ARG A 221 -5.16 6.40 -32.34
N PRO A 222 -5.52 7.55 -32.96
CA PRO A 222 -4.72 8.14 -34.02
C PRO A 222 -3.30 8.49 -33.58
N GLN A 223 -3.13 9.05 -32.38
CA GLN A 223 -1.81 9.39 -31.84
C GLN A 223 -0.98 8.13 -31.53
N VAL A 224 -1.61 7.07 -30.99
CA VAL A 224 -0.93 5.79 -30.77
C VAL A 224 -0.50 5.14 -32.09
N GLN A 225 -1.35 5.21 -33.12
CA GLN A 225 -1.00 4.71 -34.45
C GLN A 225 0.11 5.51 -35.12
N GLN A 226 0.13 6.84 -34.94
CA GLN A 226 1.22 7.68 -35.41
C GLN A 226 2.55 7.26 -34.77
N PHE A 227 2.57 7.07 -33.45
CA PHE A 227 3.78 6.61 -32.77
C PHE A 227 4.21 5.20 -33.23
N LEU A 228 3.27 4.28 -33.42
CA LEU A 228 3.56 2.96 -33.99
C LEU A 228 4.18 3.03 -35.39
N GLY A 229 3.72 3.98 -36.22
CA GLY A 229 4.31 4.26 -37.53
C GLY A 229 5.73 4.81 -37.43
N ALA A 230 6.00 5.68 -36.45
CA ALA A 230 7.38 6.15 -36.19
C ALA A 230 8.30 4.99 -35.74
N LEU A 231 7.79 4.06 -34.94
CA LEU A 231 8.54 2.84 -34.59
C LEU A 231 8.83 1.98 -35.82
N ASP A 232 7.89 1.88 -36.77
CA ASP A 232 8.09 1.20 -38.06
C ASP A 232 9.22 1.82 -38.87
N GLU A 233 9.20 3.15 -39.03
CA GLU A 233 10.23 3.90 -39.77
C GLU A 233 11.62 3.73 -39.19
N HIS A 234 11.71 3.55 -37.86
CA HIS A 234 12.96 3.32 -37.14
C HIS A 234 13.33 1.83 -36.95
N GLY A 235 12.52 0.89 -37.44
CA GLY A 235 12.71 -0.55 -37.24
C GLY A 235 12.71 -0.96 -35.76
N ALA A 236 11.99 -0.23 -34.92
CA ALA A 236 12.01 -0.38 -33.47
C ALA A 236 10.98 -1.41 -32.97
N ALA A 237 11.42 -2.30 -32.08
CA ALA A 237 10.56 -3.31 -31.45
C ALA A 237 9.90 -2.83 -30.14
N LYS A 238 10.53 -1.86 -29.46
CA LYS A 238 10.15 -1.38 -28.12
C LYS A 238 9.84 0.11 -28.13
N GLY A 239 8.72 0.48 -27.51
CA GLY A 239 8.32 1.88 -27.38
C GLY A 239 7.58 2.15 -26.08
N VAL A 240 7.73 3.36 -25.55
CA VAL A 240 6.95 3.85 -24.41
C VAL A 240 6.30 5.18 -24.77
N PHE A 241 4.98 5.24 -24.66
CA PHE A 241 4.22 6.47 -24.85
C PHE A 241 3.68 6.95 -23.50
N VAL A 242 4.22 8.07 -23.03
CA VAL A 242 3.86 8.73 -21.78
C VAL A 242 2.98 9.95 -22.02
N THR A 243 1.97 10.17 -21.18
CA THR A 243 1.17 11.41 -21.18
C THR A 243 0.78 11.85 -19.76
N THR A 244 0.58 13.15 -19.56
CA THR A 244 0.00 13.72 -18.31
C THR A 244 -1.54 13.64 -18.25
N SER A 245 -2.16 13.08 -19.29
CA SER A 245 -3.60 12.84 -19.42
C SER A 245 -3.90 11.34 -19.34
N ARG A 246 -5.02 10.89 -19.91
CA ARG A 246 -5.43 9.48 -20.01
C ARG A 246 -5.39 8.98 -21.44
N PHE A 247 -5.22 7.68 -21.63
CA PHE A 247 -5.47 7.02 -22.92
C PHE A 247 -6.93 6.60 -23.03
N THR A 248 -7.52 6.72 -24.22
CA THR A 248 -8.85 6.18 -24.47
C THR A 248 -8.83 4.66 -24.51
N LEU A 249 -9.99 4.01 -24.34
CA LEU A 249 -10.10 2.56 -24.44
C LEU A 249 -9.63 2.05 -25.81
N ASP A 250 -9.92 2.78 -26.89
CA ASP A 250 -9.49 2.41 -28.23
C ASP A 250 -7.97 2.58 -28.45
N ALA A 251 -7.33 3.53 -27.75
CA ALA A 251 -5.88 3.65 -27.74
C ALA A 251 -5.22 2.42 -27.08
N ARG A 252 -5.73 1.97 -25.92
CA ARG A 252 -5.27 0.75 -25.24
C ARG A 252 -5.53 -0.52 -26.04
N ARG A 253 -6.66 -0.60 -26.76
CA ARG A 253 -6.94 -1.70 -27.69
C ARG A 253 -5.98 -1.72 -28.89
N ALA A 254 -5.51 -0.56 -29.34
CA ALA A 254 -4.54 -0.48 -30.43
C ALA A 254 -3.17 -1.02 -30.01
N GLU A 255 -2.70 -0.71 -28.81
CA GLU A 255 -1.49 -1.29 -28.18
C GLU A 255 -1.57 -2.83 -28.17
N ALA A 256 -2.65 -3.39 -27.62
CA ALA A 256 -2.81 -4.84 -27.43
C ALA A 256 -2.86 -5.67 -28.72
N ARG A 257 -3.11 -5.05 -29.87
CA ARG A 257 -3.22 -5.73 -31.18
C ARG A 257 -1.93 -5.71 -31.98
N THR A 258 -0.87 -5.09 -31.46
CA THR A 258 0.42 -5.02 -32.14
C THR A 258 1.31 -6.20 -31.73
N GLY A 259 2.14 -6.68 -32.66
CA GLY A 259 3.23 -7.62 -32.34
C GLY A 259 4.45 -6.94 -31.68
N ARG A 260 4.29 -5.69 -31.20
CA ARG A 260 5.36 -4.84 -30.65
C ARG A 260 5.26 -4.76 -29.13
N GLN A 261 6.37 -4.43 -28.50
CA GLN A 261 6.43 -4.12 -27.07
C GLN A 261 6.21 -2.61 -26.88
N LEU A 262 4.96 -2.17 -27.08
CA LEU A 262 4.51 -0.82 -26.76
C LEU A 262 3.93 -0.80 -25.34
N VAL A 263 4.31 0.21 -24.55
CA VAL A 263 3.74 0.46 -23.21
C VAL A 263 3.13 1.86 -23.18
N LEU A 264 1.85 1.95 -22.79
CA LEU A 264 1.15 3.22 -22.57
C LEU A 264 1.13 3.62 -21.09
N VAL A 265 1.76 4.75 -20.75
CA VAL A 265 1.84 5.30 -19.38
C VAL A 265 1.03 6.58 -19.28
N ASP A 266 -0.12 6.52 -18.59
CA ASP A 266 -0.97 7.70 -18.35
C ASP A 266 -0.51 8.52 -17.14
N GLY A 267 -1.17 9.66 -16.90
CA GLY A 267 -0.75 10.62 -15.88
C GLY A 267 -0.78 10.07 -14.46
N GLU A 268 -1.73 9.19 -14.15
CA GLU A 268 -1.81 8.56 -12.83
C GLU A 268 -0.66 7.56 -12.64
N GLU A 269 -0.39 6.71 -13.63
CA GLU A 269 0.72 5.77 -13.56
C GLU A 269 2.06 6.49 -13.56
N LEU A 270 2.20 7.56 -14.34
CA LEU A 270 3.39 8.41 -14.35
C LEU A 270 3.70 8.97 -12.96
N ALA A 271 2.70 9.53 -12.28
CA ALA A 271 2.88 10.07 -10.93
C ALA A 271 3.30 8.98 -9.93
N ARG A 272 2.66 7.80 -9.99
CA ARG A 272 3.04 6.63 -9.17
C ARG A 272 4.49 6.21 -9.42
N LEU A 273 4.92 6.13 -10.68
CA LEU A 273 6.28 5.78 -11.05
C LEU A 273 7.28 6.82 -10.54
N MET A 274 7.01 8.11 -10.72
CA MET A 274 7.87 9.17 -10.21
C MET A 274 8.03 9.13 -8.69
N VAL A 275 6.96 8.86 -7.93
CA VAL A 275 7.04 8.69 -6.48
C VAL A 275 7.87 7.46 -6.12
N ARG A 276 7.62 6.32 -6.78
CA ARG A 276 8.32 5.06 -6.55
C ARG A 276 9.83 5.18 -6.79
N TYR A 277 10.22 5.77 -7.92
CA TYR A 277 11.61 5.94 -8.35
C TYR A 277 12.24 7.26 -7.89
N ARG A 278 11.52 8.05 -7.09
CA ARG A 278 11.98 9.29 -6.45
C ARG A 278 12.45 10.37 -7.44
N VAL A 279 11.72 10.53 -8.53
CA VAL A 279 11.95 11.60 -9.50
C VAL A 279 10.99 12.75 -9.21
N GLY A 280 11.51 13.98 -9.09
CA GLY A 280 10.70 15.16 -8.75
C GLY A 280 10.14 15.19 -7.32
N VAL A 281 10.48 14.20 -6.48
CA VAL A 281 10.05 14.11 -5.08
C VAL A 281 11.24 13.82 -4.16
N ARG A 282 11.10 14.20 -2.89
CA ARG A 282 12.13 13.95 -1.85
C ARG A 282 11.52 13.28 -0.63
N ARG A 283 12.31 12.44 0.04
CA ARG A 283 11.90 11.83 1.31
C ARG A 283 11.79 12.92 2.38
N LEU A 284 10.61 13.08 2.96
CA LEU A 284 10.40 14.02 4.06
C LEU A 284 10.81 13.41 5.41
N ARG A 285 10.30 12.21 5.72
CA ARG A 285 10.58 11.46 6.96
C ARG A 285 10.52 9.95 6.70
N ARG A 286 11.09 9.16 7.63
CA ARG A 286 10.98 7.69 7.67
C ARG A 286 10.41 7.30 9.04
N TYR A 287 9.45 6.38 9.02
CA TYR A 287 8.93 5.74 10.22
C TYR A 287 9.28 4.25 10.14
N ASP A 288 9.91 3.72 11.18
CA ASP A 288 10.21 2.31 11.32
C ASP A 288 9.25 1.71 12.34
N LEU A 289 8.59 0.61 11.97
CA LEU A 289 7.65 -0.11 12.82
C LEU A 289 8.33 -1.38 13.33
N GLU A 290 8.60 -1.42 14.63
CA GLU A 290 9.27 -2.54 15.29
C GLU A 290 8.27 -3.56 15.83
N ARG A 291 8.68 -4.82 15.85
CA ARG A 291 7.94 -5.92 16.48
C ARG A 291 8.90 -6.69 17.38
N ILE A 292 8.37 -7.23 18.48
CA ILE A 292 9.11 -8.17 19.32
C ILE A 292 9.58 -9.35 18.45
N ASP A 293 10.88 -9.64 18.53
CA ASP A 293 11.48 -10.85 18.00
C ASP A 293 11.32 -11.97 19.05
N GLU A 294 10.30 -12.80 18.85
CA GLU A 294 10.03 -13.92 19.76
C GLU A 294 11.13 -14.99 19.70
N ASP A 295 11.81 -15.16 18.57
CA ASP A 295 12.86 -16.17 18.42
C ASP A 295 14.08 -15.81 19.28
N TYR A 296 14.39 -14.51 19.38
CA TYR A 296 15.44 -14.00 20.27
C TYR A 296 15.18 -14.33 21.75
N PHE A 297 13.95 -14.13 22.24
CA PHE A 297 13.62 -14.40 23.64
C PHE A 297 13.50 -15.88 23.97
N GLU A 298 13.13 -16.73 23.01
CA GLU A 298 13.13 -18.19 23.20
C GLU A 298 14.54 -18.73 23.40
N GLN A 299 15.53 -18.23 22.65
CA GLN A 299 16.94 -18.62 22.82
C GLN A 299 17.53 -18.22 24.18
N LEU A 300 16.92 -17.28 24.89
CA LEU A 300 17.33 -16.88 26.25
C LEU A 300 16.66 -17.72 27.34
N ALA A 301 15.61 -18.47 27.02
CA ALA A 301 14.86 -19.28 27.96
C ALA A 301 15.41 -20.71 28.12
N ASP A 302 16.32 -21.12 27.23
CA ASP A 302 17.13 -22.35 27.31
C ASP A 302 18.50 -22.08 27.97
#